data_AF-A0A961A4F6-F1
#
_entry.id   AF-A0A961A4F6-F1
#
_cell.length_a   1.000
_cell.length_b   1.000
_cell.length_c   1.000
_cell.angle_alpha   90.00
_cell.angle_beta   90.00
_cell.angle_gamma   90.00
#
_symmetry.space_group_name_H-M   'P 1'
#
loop_
_entity.id
_entity.type
_entity.pdbx_description
1 polymer ?
#
loop_
_entity_poly.entity_id
_entity_poly.type
_entity_poly.pdbx_seq_one_letter_code
_entity_poly.pdbx_strand_id
1 'polypeptide(L)'
;MKQATIRMNMKHAALATLALVSLAGCGGGGNGDGDDGFAFSTASASQYVQIDSHAMPEAGTALIEAANGLGGTALRDSYNSMSPTQRGSSFNAEIGASLELFHTALDDDLTGLGLSPATPQLALSQGAPLVVPEVMRYNPAQPASFPNGRALSDRVVDITLAVVLLDLTAQGQGVTTFADLPLNPAGNDKAFLPAFPYLAAPHDS
;
A
#
# COMPACT_ATOMS: atom_id res chain seq x y z
N MET A 1 -41.19 -35.11 -12.56
CA MET A 1 -39.95 -35.88 -12.75
C MET A 1 -40.00 -36.61 -14.07
N LYS A 2 -39.19 -36.17 -15.06
CA LYS A 2 -38.58 -37.03 -16.09
C LYS A 2 -37.61 -36.17 -16.91
N GLN A 3 -36.34 -36.51 -16.80
CA GLN A 3 -35.25 -35.91 -17.56
C GLN A 3 -35.35 -36.27 -19.04
N ALA A 4 -34.94 -35.34 -19.90
CA ALA A 4 -34.59 -35.59 -21.28
C ALA A 4 -33.05 -35.69 -21.39
N THR A 5 -32.61 -36.83 -21.86
CA THR A 5 -31.21 -37.21 -22.12
C THR A 5 -30.60 -36.41 -23.26
N ILE A 6 -29.38 -35.87 -23.08
CA ILE A 6 -28.42 -35.70 -24.18
C ILE A 6 -27.14 -36.47 -23.81
N ARG A 7 -26.75 -37.35 -24.72
CA ARG A 7 -25.61 -38.27 -24.63
C ARG A 7 -24.35 -37.56 -25.09
N MET A 8 -23.25 -37.70 -24.36
CA MET A 8 -21.92 -37.67 -24.97
C MET A 8 -21.16 -38.95 -24.61
N ASN A 9 -20.83 -39.66 -25.66
CA ASN A 9 -20.19 -40.97 -25.70
C ASN A 9 -18.72 -40.70 -25.99
N MET A 10 -17.83 -40.81 -25.01
CA MET A 10 -16.39 -40.75 -25.30
C MET A 10 -15.74 -42.02 -24.79
N LYS A 11 -15.54 -42.93 -25.74
CA LYS A 11 -14.81 -44.18 -25.60
C LYS A 11 -13.35 -43.84 -25.28
N HIS A 12 -12.83 -44.49 -24.24
CA HIS A 12 -11.46 -44.95 -24.07
C HIS A 12 -10.42 -44.43 -25.09
N ALA A 13 -9.60 -43.48 -24.64
CA ALA A 13 -8.23 -43.34 -25.10
C ALA A 13 -7.41 -42.77 -23.94
N ALA A 14 -6.93 -43.67 -23.07
CA ALA A 14 -5.83 -43.37 -22.18
C ALA A 14 -4.57 -43.21 -23.02
N LEU A 15 -4.00 -42.02 -23.07
CA LEU A 15 -2.65 -41.80 -23.59
C LEU A 15 -1.89 -40.96 -22.57
N ALA A 16 -1.09 -41.65 -21.77
CA ALA A 16 -0.09 -41.04 -20.91
C ALA A 16 1.04 -40.50 -21.78
N THR A 17 1.14 -39.19 -21.90
CA THR A 17 2.28 -38.54 -22.55
C THR A 17 3.28 -38.11 -21.48
N LEU A 18 4.43 -38.76 -21.56
CA LEU A 18 5.65 -38.57 -20.78
C LEU A 18 6.12 -37.09 -20.83
N ALA A 19 6.43 -36.53 -19.67
CA ALA A 19 6.99 -35.20 -19.53
C ALA A 19 8.38 -35.11 -20.17
N LEU A 20 8.55 -34.23 -21.16
CA LEU A 20 9.85 -33.70 -21.56
C LEU A 20 10.10 -32.40 -20.78
N VAL A 21 11.00 -32.45 -19.80
CA VAL A 21 11.64 -31.24 -19.25
C VAL A 21 12.68 -30.79 -20.29
N SER A 22 12.32 -29.81 -21.11
CA SER A 22 13.29 -29.09 -21.93
C SER A 22 14.03 -28.07 -21.05
N LEU A 23 15.26 -28.39 -20.69
CA LEU A 23 16.21 -27.44 -20.13
C LEU A 23 16.63 -26.48 -21.25
N ALA A 24 15.87 -25.41 -21.46
CA ALA A 24 16.26 -24.34 -22.36
C ALA A 24 17.37 -23.53 -21.67
N GLY A 25 18.61 -23.87 -22.03
CA GLY A 25 19.80 -23.12 -21.65
C GLY A 25 19.67 -21.65 -22.05
N CYS A 26 20.17 -20.79 -21.17
CA CYS A 26 20.39 -19.38 -21.41
C CYS A 26 21.25 -19.21 -22.68
N GLY A 27 20.64 -18.70 -23.74
CA GLY A 27 21.29 -18.48 -25.03
C GLY A 27 21.21 -17.01 -25.41
N GLY A 28 22.24 -16.25 -25.05
CA GLY A 28 22.44 -14.87 -25.45
C GLY A 28 23.91 -14.53 -25.36
N GLY A 29 24.68 -14.90 -26.39
CA GLY A 29 26.10 -14.65 -26.47
C GLY A 29 26.41 -13.17 -26.71
N GLY A 30 27.31 -12.63 -25.90
CA GLY A 30 28.03 -11.39 -26.13
C GLY A 30 29.42 -11.53 -25.52
N ASN A 31 30.42 -11.85 -26.34
CA ASN A 31 31.83 -11.68 -25.99
C ASN A 31 32.17 -10.19 -26.07
N GLY A 32 32.74 -9.63 -25.01
CA GLY A 32 33.30 -8.28 -25.01
C GLY A 32 33.81 -7.90 -23.64
N ASP A 33 35.13 -7.94 -23.47
CA ASP A 33 35.88 -7.55 -22.29
C ASP A 33 35.55 -6.14 -21.79
N GLY A 34 35.66 -5.94 -20.46
CA GLY A 34 36.16 -4.67 -19.92
C GLY A 34 35.11 -3.61 -19.55
N ASP A 35 34.17 -3.97 -18.69
CA ASP A 35 33.64 -3.13 -17.61
C ASP A 35 32.67 -4.07 -16.88
N ASP A 36 32.93 -4.46 -15.63
CA ASP A 36 31.94 -5.22 -14.83
C ASP A 36 30.80 -4.27 -14.39
N GLY A 37 30.32 -3.48 -15.35
CA GLY A 37 29.22 -2.54 -15.21
C GLY A 37 27.93 -3.30 -14.95
N PHE A 38 27.03 -2.66 -14.23
CA PHE A 38 25.70 -3.18 -13.94
C PHE A 38 25.00 -3.64 -15.23
N ALA A 39 24.87 -4.96 -15.42
CA ALA A 39 24.14 -5.55 -16.53
C ALA A 39 22.63 -5.51 -16.21
N PHE A 40 21.95 -4.45 -16.67
CA PHE A 40 20.50 -4.34 -16.52
C PHE A 40 19.80 -5.33 -17.47
N SER A 41 18.82 -6.07 -16.94
CA SER A 41 18.00 -6.97 -17.74
C SER A 41 17.24 -6.19 -18.83
N THR A 42 17.24 -6.72 -20.05
CA THR A 42 16.41 -6.24 -21.17
C THR A 42 15.10 -7.01 -21.34
N ALA A 43 14.82 -7.99 -20.47
CA ALA A 43 13.56 -8.73 -20.43
C ALA A 43 12.36 -7.78 -20.24
N SER A 44 11.23 -8.09 -20.88
CA SER A 44 10.02 -7.28 -20.72
C SER A 44 9.43 -7.43 -19.33
N ALA A 45 8.73 -6.40 -18.84
CA ALA A 45 8.07 -6.43 -17.53
C ALA A 45 7.11 -7.62 -17.36
N SER A 46 6.51 -8.12 -18.45
CA SER A 46 5.62 -9.29 -18.46
C SER A 46 6.32 -10.62 -18.14
N GLN A 47 7.65 -10.66 -18.15
CA GLN A 47 8.43 -11.83 -17.76
C GLN A 47 8.68 -11.89 -16.24
N TYR A 48 8.28 -10.84 -15.51
CA TYR A 48 8.37 -10.76 -14.06
C TYR A 48 7.01 -10.97 -13.43
N VAL A 49 7.01 -11.66 -12.28
CA VAL A 49 5.84 -11.78 -11.41
C VAL A 49 6.00 -10.76 -10.29
N GLN A 50 4.95 -9.98 -10.05
CA GLN A 50 4.91 -9.13 -8.86
C GLN A 50 4.82 -10.02 -7.62
N ILE A 51 5.81 -9.92 -6.73
CA ILE A 51 5.81 -10.63 -5.45
C ILE A 51 5.21 -9.76 -4.35
N ASP A 52 5.33 -8.43 -4.49
CA ASP A 52 4.99 -7.49 -3.43
C ASP A 52 4.54 -6.13 -3.99
N SER A 53 3.69 -5.43 -3.24
CA SER A 53 3.06 -4.17 -3.58
C SER A 53 2.73 -3.35 -2.34
N HIS A 54 3.56 -2.34 -2.05
CA HIS A 54 3.30 -1.35 -1.00
C HIS A 54 3.32 0.06 -1.59
N ALA A 55 2.23 0.82 -1.39
CA ALA A 55 2.22 2.26 -1.66
C ALA A 55 1.88 3.09 -0.42
N MET A 56 1.06 2.56 0.49
CA MET A 56 0.76 3.18 1.78
C MET A 56 1.07 2.21 2.92
N PRO A 57 2.29 2.28 3.51
CA PRO A 57 2.68 1.36 4.58
C PRO A 57 1.74 1.45 5.79
N GLU A 58 1.13 2.59 6.05
CA GLU A 58 0.17 2.79 7.15
C GLU A 58 -1.07 1.92 6.97
N ALA A 59 -1.63 1.84 5.76
CA ALA A 59 -2.82 1.04 5.50
C ALA A 59 -2.55 -0.46 5.62
N GLY A 60 -1.48 -0.97 4.99
CA GLY A 60 -1.11 -2.39 5.09
C GLY A 60 -0.66 -2.83 6.49
N THR A 61 -0.06 -1.92 7.27
CA THR A 61 0.46 -2.26 8.62
C THR A 61 -0.61 -2.14 9.70
N ALA A 62 -1.39 -1.05 9.68
CA ALA A 62 -2.32 -0.74 10.77
C ALA A 62 -3.77 -1.13 10.47
N LEU A 63 -4.19 -1.22 9.20
CA LEU A 63 -5.60 -1.49 8.83
C LEU A 63 -5.84 -2.91 8.33
N ILE A 64 -4.79 -3.72 8.16
CA ILE A 64 -4.88 -5.13 7.80
C ILE A 64 -4.45 -5.98 8.99
N GLU A 65 -5.35 -6.89 9.42
CA GLU A 65 -5.18 -7.78 10.57
C GLU A 65 -5.19 -7.06 11.93
N ALA A 66 -5.70 -5.82 12.01
CA ALA A 66 -5.74 -5.08 13.26
C ALA A 66 -6.63 -5.77 14.30
N ALA A 67 -7.79 -6.26 13.87
CA ALA A 67 -8.72 -7.04 14.69
C ALA A 67 -8.09 -8.34 15.24
N ASN A 68 -7.02 -8.84 14.61
CA ASN A 68 -6.32 -10.06 14.99
C ASN A 68 -5.00 -9.77 15.75
N GLY A 69 -4.84 -8.54 16.28
CA GLY A 69 -3.73 -8.18 17.17
C GLY A 69 -2.45 -7.73 16.48
N LEU A 70 -2.53 -7.24 15.23
CA LEU A 70 -1.42 -6.66 14.44
C LEU A 70 -0.23 -7.60 14.15
N GLY A 71 -0.33 -8.89 14.49
CA GLY A 71 0.71 -9.91 14.35
C GLY A 71 0.42 -11.02 13.35
N GLY A 72 -0.76 -11.03 12.71
CA GLY A 72 -1.11 -11.99 11.66
C GLY A 72 -0.45 -11.63 10.33
N THR A 73 0.27 -12.58 9.71
CA THR A 73 0.97 -12.33 8.43
C THR A 73 0.20 -12.84 7.22
N ALA A 74 -0.71 -13.81 7.36
CA ALA A 74 -1.33 -14.47 6.20
C ALA A 74 -2.21 -13.51 5.35
N LEU A 75 -3.07 -12.70 5.96
CA LEU A 75 -3.87 -11.72 5.20
C LEU A 75 -3.02 -10.55 4.72
N ARG A 76 -1.97 -10.17 5.48
CA ARG A 76 -1.02 -9.14 5.07
C ARG A 76 -0.18 -9.59 3.87
N ASP A 77 0.26 -10.85 3.82
CA ASP A 77 0.96 -11.43 2.68
C ASP A 77 0.05 -11.49 1.44
N SER A 78 -1.22 -11.87 1.64
CA SER A 78 -2.25 -11.82 0.59
C SER A 78 -2.44 -10.39 0.07
N TYR A 79 -2.56 -9.41 0.98
CA TYR A 79 -2.68 -7.99 0.66
C TYR A 79 -1.49 -7.50 -0.18
N ASN A 80 -0.27 -7.79 0.28
CA ASN A 80 1.00 -7.38 -0.29
C ASN A 80 1.24 -8.00 -1.67
N SER A 81 0.83 -9.26 -1.88
CA SER A 81 1.02 -9.95 -3.16
C SER A 81 0.13 -9.44 -4.31
N MET A 82 -0.90 -8.65 -4.02
CA MET A 82 -1.85 -8.14 -5.03
C MET A 82 -1.45 -6.77 -5.56
N SER A 83 -1.53 -6.59 -6.88
CA SER A 83 -1.43 -5.24 -7.50
C SER A 83 -2.61 -4.35 -7.08
N PRO A 84 -2.47 -3.01 -7.16
CA PRO A 84 -3.56 -2.09 -6.85
C PRO A 84 -4.86 -2.35 -7.64
N THR A 85 -4.73 -2.79 -8.90
CA THR A 85 -5.89 -3.15 -9.75
C THR A 85 -6.54 -4.46 -9.32
N GLN A 86 -5.75 -5.46 -8.90
CA GLN A 86 -6.27 -6.74 -8.40
C GLN A 86 -6.93 -6.60 -7.03
N ARG A 87 -6.41 -5.70 -6.19
CA ARG A 87 -6.89 -5.51 -4.81
C ARG A 87 -8.30 -4.93 -4.75
N GLY A 88 -8.60 -3.95 -5.61
CA GLY A 88 -9.94 -3.36 -5.72
C GLY A 88 -10.54 -3.01 -4.35
N SER A 89 -11.74 -3.53 -4.07
CA SER A 89 -12.44 -3.38 -2.78
C SER A 89 -12.34 -4.60 -1.86
N SER A 90 -11.47 -5.58 -2.17
CA SER A 90 -11.42 -6.89 -1.50
C SER A 90 -11.12 -6.80 0.00
N PHE A 91 -10.47 -5.73 0.45
CA PHE A 91 -10.08 -5.53 1.84
C PHE A 91 -10.91 -4.46 2.56
N ASN A 92 -11.96 -3.90 1.95
CA ASN A 92 -12.76 -2.84 2.58
C ASN A 92 -13.44 -3.30 3.87
N ALA A 93 -13.85 -4.57 3.95
CA ALA A 93 -14.44 -5.12 5.17
C ALA A 93 -13.41 -5.24 6.30
N GLU A 94 -12.20 -5.69 5.98
CA GLU A 94 -11.08 -5.80 6.94
C GLU A 94 -10.65 -4.42 7.44
N ILE A 95 -10.50 -3.46 6.52
CA ILE A 95 -10.18 -2.07 6.85
C ILE A 95 -11.29 -1.46 7.73
N GLY A 96 -12.56 -1.69 7.37
CA GLY A 96 -13.71 -1.23 8.16
C GLY A 96 -13.70 -1.78 9.59
N ALA A 97 -13.44 -3.09 9.76
CA ALA A 97 -13.34 -3.71 11.08
C ALA A 97 -12.16 -3.14 11.90
N SER A 98 -11.03 -2.85 11.26
CA SER A 98 -9.88 -2.21 11.89
C SER A 98 -10.20 -0.78 12.34
N LEU A 99 -10.92 -0.01 11.51
CA LEU A 99 -11.39 1.32 11.89
C LEU A 99 -12.38 1.26 13.07
N GLU A 100 -13.31 0.32 13.07
CA GLU A 100 -14.24 0.11 14.20
C GLU A 100 -13.48 -0.19 15.50
N LEU A 101 -12.43 -1.01 15.44
CA LEU A 101 -11.56 -1.28 16.59
C LEU A 101 -10.91 0.00 17.12
N PHE A 102 -10.30 0.82 16.24
CA PHE A 102 -9.63 2.05 16.66
C PHE A 102 -10.60 3.09 17.20
N HIS A 103 -11.74 3.29 16.54
CA HIS A 103 -12.78 4.20 17.02
C HIS A 103 -13.36 3.78 18.37
N THR A 104 -13.58 2.48 18.58
CA THR A 104 -14.01 1.97 19.89
C THR A 104 -12.98 2.27 21.00
N ALA A 105 -11.70 2.27 20.66
CA ALA A 105 -10.62 2.44 21.62
C ALA A 105 -10.20 3.91 21.85
N LEU A 106 -10.46 4.81 20.90
CA LEU A 106 -9.89 6.16 20.90
C LEU A 106 -10.93 7.30 20.83
N ASP A 107 -12.19 7.02 20.46
CA ASP A 107 -13.18 8.10 20.27
C ASP A 107 -13.50 8.85 21.57
N ASP A 108 -13.50 8.16 22.72
CA ASP A 108 -13.71 8.76 24.03
C ASP A 108 -12.55 9.69 24.42
N ASP A 109 -11.31 9.27 24.18
CA ASP A 109 -10.11 10.08 24.37
C ASP A 109 -10.11 11.31 23.46
N LEU A 110 -10.42 11.15 22.18
CA LEU A 110 -10.50 12.24 21.21
C LEU A 110 -11.60 13.25 21.59
N THR A 111 -12.76 12.76 22.01
CA THR A 111 -13.85 13.61 22.51
C THR A 111 -13.44 14.32 23.80
N GLY A 112 -12.70 13.65 24.69
CA GLY A 112 -12.13 14.23 25.90
C GLY A 112 -11.14 15.38 25.63
N LEU A 113 -10.47 15.34 24.47
CA LEU A 113 -9.61 16.41 23.96
C LEU A 113 -10.37 17.53 23.24
N GLY A 114 -11.70 17.45 23.14
CA GLY A 114 -12.53 18.42 22.45
C GLY A 114 -12.50 18.30 20.92
N LEU A 115 -11.99 17.18 20.41
CA LEU A 115 -12.02 16.85 18.99
C LEU A 115 -13.33 16.13 18.65
N SER A 116 -13.72 16.18 17.38
CA SER A 116 -14.87 15.47 16.82
C SER A 116 -14.37 14.26 16.04
N PRO A 117 -14.53 13.03 16.57
CA PRO A 117 -14.17 11.82 15.84
C PRO A 117 -15.06 11.62 14.62
N ALA A 118 -14.50 11.03 13.56
CA ALA A 118 -15.29 10.52 12.45
C ALA A 118 -16.06 9.25 12.87
N THR A 119 -17.15 8.93 12.20
CA THR A 119 -17.67 7.55 12.26
C THR A 119 -16.77 6.62 11.44
N PRO A 120 -16.68 5.32 11.75
CA PRO A 120 -15.89 4.38 10.94
C PRO A 120 -16.25 4.40 9.44
N GLN A 121 -17.53 4.63 9.11
CA GLN A 121 -17.98 4.76 7.72
C GLN A 121 -17.51 6.07 7.08
N LEU A 122 -17.52 7.18 7.82
CA LEU A 122 -16.95 8.44 7.36
C LEU A 122 -15.44 8.29 7.15
N ALA A 123 -14.71 7.73 8.13
CA ALA A 123 -13.29 7.46 8.05
C ALA A 123 -12.91 6.63 6.81
N LEU A 124 -13.64 5.54 6.53
CA LEU A 124 -13.43 4.73 5.33
C LEU A 124 -13.62 5.55 4.05
N SER A 125 -14.65 6.40 3.99
CA SER A 125 -14.91 7.25 2.82
C SER A 125 -13.86 8.36 2.63
N GLN A 126 -13.39 8.97 3.72
CA GLN A 126 -12.36 10.01 3.72
C GLN A 126 -10.98 9.44 3.34
N GLY A 127 -10.66 8.24 3.83
CA GLY A 127 -9.39 7.56 3.56
C GLY A 127 -9.35 6.79 2.24
N ALA A 128 -10.49 6.49 1.62
CA ALA A 128 -10.55 5.72 0.37
C ALA A 128 -9.63 6.24 -0.75
N PRO A 129 -9.48 7.56 -1.00
CA PRO A 129 -8.57 8.05 -2.04
C PRO A 129 -7.09 7.72 -1.80
N LEU A 130 -6.72 7.44 -0.54
CA LEU A 130 -5.38 7.07 -0.11
C LEU A 130 -5.15 5.55 -0.20
N VAL A 131 -6.18 4.76 0.12
CA VAL A 131 -6.09 3.29 0.25
C VAL A 131 -6.60 2.55 -1.00
N VAL A 132 -7.42 3.17 -1.87
CA VAL A 132 -8.05 2.52 -3.03
C VAL A 132 -8.12 3.44 -4.26
N PRO A 133 -7.37 3.14 -5.35
CA PRO A 133 -6.21 2.25 -5.40
C PRO A 133 -5.06 2.84 -4.58
N GLU A 134 -4.30 1.98 -3.89
CA GLU A 134 -3.04 2.33 -3.23
C GLU A 134 -1.97 2.72 -4.26
N VAL A 135 -2.08 3.93 -4.80
CA VAL A 135 -1.10 4.52 -5.69
C VAL A 135 -0.92 5.97 -5.29
N MET A 136 0.32 6.38 -5.08
CA MET A 136 0.63 7.79 -4.89
C MET A 136 0.40 8.51 -6.22
N ARG A 137 -0.63 9.36 -6.26
CA ARG A 137 -0.92 10.18 -7.44
C ARG A 137 -0.12 11.47 -7.33
N TYR A 138 0.54 11.84 -8.42
CA TYR A 138 1.23 13.11 -8.54
C TYR A 138 0.62 13.93 -9.65
N ASN A 139 0.13 15.11 -9.28
CA ASN A 139 -0.33 16.16 -10.18
C ASN A 139 0.67 17.32 -10.11
N PRO A 140 1.42 17.60 -11.21
CA PRO A 140 2.41 18.67 -11.23
C PRO A 140 1.81 20.08 -11.14
N ALA A 141 0.48 20.22 -11.25
CA ALA A 141 -0.21 21.50 -11.05
C ALA A 141 -0.59 21.79 -9.59
N GLN A 142 -0.31 20.86 -8.67
CA GLN A 142 -0.55 21.00 -7.23
C GLN A 142 0.79 21.04 -6.48
N PRO A 143 0.86 21.64 -5.28
CA PRO A 143 2.05 21.59 -4.45
C PRO A 143 2.55 20.16 -4.24
N ALA A 144 3.87 19.95 -4.26
CA ALA A 144 4.49 18.65 -4.02
C ALA A 144 4.54 18.36 -2.52
N SER A 145 3.42 17.90 -1.97
CA SER A 145 3.23 17.53 -0.57
C SER A 145 2.17 16.43 -0.49
N PHE A 146 2.22 15.59 0.53
CA PHE A 146 1.22 14.55 0.76
C PHE A 146 -0.20 15.14 0.79
N PRO A 147 -1.19 14.54 0.09
CA PRO A 147 -1.13 13.27 -0.67
C PRO A 147 -0.71 13.41 -2.14
N ASN A 148 -0.39 14.63 -2.63
CA ASN A 148 0.12 14.89 -3.97
C ASN A 148 1.63 14.66 -4.06
N GLY A 149 2.06 13.40 -3.96
CA GLY A 149 3.45 13.04 -3.75
C GLY A 149 3.80 12.95 -2.27
N ARG A 150 5.09 13.17 -1.95
CA ARG A 150 5.58 13.25 -0.56
C ARG A 150 6.86 14.09 -0.50
N ALA A 151 6.86 15.15 0.30
CA ALA A 151 8.05 15.88 0.70
C ALA A 151 8.73 15.19 1.89
N LEU A 152 10.04 15.41 2.06
CA LEU A 152 10.79 14.86 3.19
C LEU A 152 10.30 15.39 4.54
N SER A 153 9.69 16.58 4.56
CA SER A 153 9.12 17.21 5.75
C SER A 153 7.68 16.80 6.07
N ASP A 154 7.01 16.05 5.19
CA ASP A 154 5.61 15.72 5.37
C ASP A 154 5.40 14.76 6.56
N ARG A 155 4.50 15.15 7.44
CA ARG A 155 4.03 14.35 8.59
C ARG A 155 2.96 13.36 8.15
N VAL A 156 3.33 12.43 7.27
CA VAL A 156 2.38 11.50 6.63
C VAL A 156 1.55 10.73 7.65
N VAL A 157 2.18 10.20 8.71
CA VAL A 157 1.46 9.46 9.75
C VAL A 157 0.42 10.35 10.45
N ASP A 158 0.77 11.56 10.86
CA ASP A 158 -0.17 12.48 11.53
C ASP A 158 -1.34 12.86 10.60
N ILE A 159 -1.04 13.11 9.32
CA ILE A 159 -2.06 13.45 8.32
C ILE A 159 -3.01 12.27 8.09
N THR A 160 -2.47 11.06 7.92
CA THR A 160 -3.28 9.85 7.72
C THR A 160 -4.12 9.52 8.95
N LEU A 161 -3.57 9.67 10.16
CA LEU A 161 -4.32 9.51 11.41
C LEU A 161 -5.46 10.54 11.50
N ALA A 162 -5.23 11.80 11.14
CA ALA A 162 -6.29 12.81 11.13
C ALA A 162 -7.41 12.44 10.16
N VAL A 163 -7.07 11.92 8.97
CA VAL A 163 -8.05 11.49 7.96
C VAL A 163 -8.93 10.32 8.42
N VAL A 164 -8.35 9.37 9.17
CA VAL A 164 -9.07 8.15 9.60
C VAL A 164 -9.69 8.26 10.99
N LEU A 165 -9.28 9.21 11.83
CA LEU A 165 -9.84 9.37 13.19
C LEU A 165 -10.76 10.58 13.35
N LEU A 166 -10.55 11.66 12.59
CA LEU A 166 -11.30 12.91 12.79
C LEU A 166 -12.37 13.14 11.71
N ASP A 167 -13.48 13.75 12.12
CA ASP A 167 -14.41 14.39 11.19
C ASP A 167 -13.76 15.67 10.65
N LEU A 168 -13.29 15.63 9.41
CA LEU A 168 -12.60 16.75 8.76
C LEU A 168 -13.55 17.90 8.41
N THR A 169 -14.86 17.71 8.55
CA THR A 169 -15.87 18.77 8.32
C THR A 169 -16.21 19.53 9.59
N ALA A 170 -15.80 19.02 10.77
CA ALA A 170 -15.99 19.70 12.04
C ALA A 170 -15.17 20.98 12.11
N GLN A 171 -15.75 22.01 12.74
CA GLN A 171 -15.13 23.33 12.82
C GLN A 171 -13.79 23.27 13.57
N GLY A 172 -12.75 23.82 12.96
CA GLY A 172 -11.41 23.87 13.55
C GLY A 172 -10.58 22.60 13.37
N GLN A 173 -11.08 21.60 12.64
CA GLN A 173 -10.34 20.40 12.29
C GLN A 173 -10.01 20.38 10.79
N GLY A 174 -8.91 19.72 10.44
CA GLY A 174 -8.51 19.46 9.07
C GLY A 174 -7.46 18.36 8.99
N VAL A 175 -6.94 18.11 7.79
CA VAL A 175 -5.95 17.06 7.54
C VAL A 175 -4.63 17.27 8.29
N THR A 176 -4.36 18.48 8.77
CA THR A 176 -3.15 18.80 9.56
C THR A 176 -3.39 18.86 11.06
N THR A 177 -4.60 18.63 11.57
CA THR A 177 -4.93 18.80 13.00
C THR A 177 -3.90 18.14 13.93
N PHE A 178 -3.54 16.88 13.65
CA PHE A 178 -2.53 16.17 14.46
C PHE A 178 -1.09 16.60 14.13
N ALA A 179 -0.80 16.93 12.86
CA ALA A 179 0.52 17.36 12.43
C ALA A 179 0.93 18.72 13.03
N ASP A 180 -0.07 19.56 13.34
CA ASP A 180 0.10 20.88 13.94
C ASP A 180 0.26 20.80 15.47
N LEU A 181 0.06 19.63 16.08
CA LEU A 181 0.37 19.39 17.49
C LEU A 181 1.89 19.25 17.69
N PRO A 182 2.46 19.81 18.76
CA PRO A 182 3.89 19.69 19.06
C PRO A 182 4.26 18.31 19.66
N LEU A 183 3.71 17.23 19.11
CA LEU A 183 3.96 15.84 19.56
C LEU A 183 5.20 15.25 18.89
N ASN A 184 5.48 15.67 17.66
CA ASN A 184 6.63 15.21 16.88
C ASN A 184 7.77 16.24 16.92
N PRO A 185 9.04 15.81 16.79
CA PRO A 185 10.16 16.73 16.61
C PRO A 185 9.86 17.69 15.46
N ALA A 186 10.05 19.00 15.63
CA ALA A 186 9.64 20.01 14.65
C ALA A 186 10.24 19.83 13.24
N GLY A 187 11.38 19.13 13.13
CA GLY A 187 12.00 18.79 11.87
C GLY A 187 13.21 17.89 12.07
N ASN A 188 13.92 17.64 10.98
CA ASN A 188 15.21 16.97 11.04
C ASN A 188 16.23 17.82 11.83
N ASP A 189 17.18 17.15 12.47
CA ASP A 189 18.26 17.77 13.25
C ASP A 189 19.19 18.66 12.39
N LYS A 190 19.31 18.31 11.11
CA LYS A 190 20.03 19.05 10.06
C LYS A 190 19.09 19.43 8.93
N ALA A 191 19.29 20.62 8.37
CA ALA A 191 18.54 21.06 7.20
C ALA A 191 18.79 20.13 6.00
N PHE A 192 17.73 19.89 5.22
CA PHE A 192 17.82 19.23 3.93
C PHE A 192 18.62 20.07 2.93
N LEU A 193 19.38 19.40 2.06
CA LEU A 193 20.07 20.09 0.97
C LEU A 193 19.05 20.61 -0.06
N PRO A 194 19.28 21.80 -0.66
CA PRO A 194 18.39 22.34 -1.69
C PRO A 194 18.52 21.62 -3.06
N ALA A 195 19.49 20.70 -3.19
CA ALA A 195 19.78 19.94 -4.38
C ALA A 195 19.99 18.46 -4.05
N PHE A 196 19.86 17.60 -5.06
CA PHE A 196 20.06 16.16 -4.94
C PHE A 196 21.38 15.83 -4.21
N PRO A 197 21.37 14.93 -3.20
CA PRO A 197 20.30 13.97 -2.86
C PRO A 197 19.19 14.49 -1.93
N TYR A 198 19.13 15.80 -1.65
CA TYR A 198 18.14 16.46 -0.78
C TYR A 198 18.14 16.01 0.70
N LEU A 199 18.92 15.00 1.08
CA LEU A 199 19.16 14.61 2.47
C LEU A 199 20.15 15.57 3.15
N ALA A 200 20.25 15.50 4.48
CA ALA A 200 21.26 16.23 5.23
C ALA A 200 22.69 15.83 4.79
N ALA A 201 23.67 16.73 5.01
CA ALA A 201 25.07 16.40 4.82
C ALA A 201 25.48 15.22 5.72
N PRO A 202 26.38 14.31 5.26
CA PRO A 202 26.90 13.23 6.09
C PRO A 202 27.48 13.75 7.41
N HIS A 203 27.39 12.96 8.47
CA HIS A 203 28.08 13.28 9.73
C HIS A 203 29.60 13.28 9.50
N ASP A 204 30.29 14.27 10.08
CA ASP A 204 31.75 14.28 10.12
C ASP A 204 32.23 13.05 10.92
N SER A 205 33.28 12.38 10.42
CA SER A 205 33.82 11.14 10.99
C SER A 205 34.74 11.37 12.18
#